data_AF-A0A2K1EHH6-F1
#
_entry.id   AF-A0A2K1EHH6-F1
#
_cell.length_a   1.000
_cell.length_b   1.000
_cell.length_c   1.000
_cell.angle_alpha   90.00
_cell.angle_beta   90.00
_cell.angle_gamma   90.00
#
_symmetry.space_group_name_H-M   'P 1'
#
loop_
_entity.id
_entity.type
_entity.pdbx_description
1 polymer ?
#
loop_
_entity_poly.entity_id
_entity_poly.type
_entity_poly.pdbx_seq_one_letter_code
_entity_poly.pdbx_strand_id
1 'polypeptide(L)' 'MAKIKSTLDIQLDLTRPIEELTEVISAVIASQPARRKEILKGLDIAIGDALAEIQAQEDQKTDNDSSGKVS' A
#
# COMPACT_ATOMS: atom_id res chain seq x y z
N MET A 1 2.79 24.03 27.01
CA MET A 1 2.10 22.72 26.98
C MET A 1 2.91 21.77 26.12
N ALA A 2 3.25 20.59 26.62
CA ALA A 2 3.91 19.56 25.80
C ALA A 2 2.90 18.98 24.80
N LYS A 3 3.28 18.89 23.52
CA LYS A 3 2.52 18.14 22.51
C LYS A 3 2.99 16.69 22.57
N ILE A 4 2.14 15.78 23.02
CA ILE A 4 2.41 14.35 22.92
C ILE A 4 2.17 13.95 21.46
N LYS A 5 3.23 13.50 20.77
CA LYS A 5 3.15 12.89 19.44
C LYS A 5 3.16 11.38 19.62
N SER A 6 2.10 10.70 19.19
CA SER A 6 2.06 9.23 19.16
C SER A 6 2.69 8.76 17.84
N THR A 7 4.01 8.67 17.81
CA THR A 7 4.76 8.12 16.67
C THR A 7 5.14 6.68 16.95
N LEU A 8 5.05 5.82 15.93
CA LEU A 8 5.49 4.43 15.95
C LEU A 8 6.70 4.30 15.03
N ASP A 9 7.86 4.00 15.59
CA ASP A 9 9.09 3.71 14.82
C ASP A 9 9.21 2.20 14.64
N ILE A 10 9.40 1.75 13.38
CA ILE A 10 9.42 0.33 13.01
C ILE A 10 10.61 0.06 12.10
N GLN A 11 11.34 -1.02 12.36
CA GLN A 11 12.30 -1.60 11.43
C GLN A 11 11.61 -2.72 10.66
N LEU A 12 11.73 -2.74 9.34
CA LEU A 12 11.09 -3.74 8.47
C LEU A 12 12.15 -4.59 7.79
N ASP A 13 11.96 -5.90 7.80
CA ASP A 13 12.71 -6.82 6.96
C ASP A 13 12.18 -6.80 5.52
N LEU A 14 12.85 -6.06 4.63
CA LEU A 14 12.45 -5.95 3.23
C LEU A 14 12.58 -7.26 2.44
N THR A 15 13.18 -8.32 3.00
CA THR A 15 13.19 -9.64 2.37
C THR A 15 11.85 -10.38 2.54
N ARG A 16 10.98 -9.91 3.45
CA ARG A 16 9.65 -10.48 3.73
C ARG A 16 8.56 -9.40 3.82
N PRO A 17 8.40 -8.59 2.76
CA PRO A 17 7.67 -7.32 2.83
C PRO A 17 6.18 -7.50 3.17
N ILE A 18 5.55 -8.59 2.73
CA ILE A 18 4.12 -8.82 2.95
C ILE A 18 3.85 -9.14 4.42
N GLU A 19 4.66 -10.02 5.02
CA GLU A 19 4.53 -10.38 6.42
C GLU A 19 4.81 -9.18 7.32
N GLU A 20 5.90 -8.45 7.06
CA GLU A 20 6.26 -7.27 7.83
C GLU A 20 5.16 -6.19 7.79
N LEU A 21 4.64 -5.87 6.61
CA LEU A 21 3.53 -4.90 6.49
C LEU A 21 2.26 -5.38 7.19
N THR A 22 1.97 -6.68 7.17
CA THR A 22 0.82 -7.26 7.89
C THR A 22 0.95 -7.07 9.40
N GLU A 23 2.14 -7.25 9.95
CA GLU A 23 2.41 -7.01 11.37
C GLU A 23 2.26 -5.54 11.74
N VAL A 24 2.77 -4.62 10.91
CA VAL A 24 2.60 -3.17 11.11
C VAL A 24 1.13 -2.79 11.14
N ILE A 25 0.35 -3.23 10.15
CA ILE A 25 -1.09 -2.95 10.07
C ILE A 25 -1.80 -3.48 11.32
N SER A 26 -1.44 -4.69 11.77
CA SER A 26 -1.98 -5.31 12.99
C SER A 26 -1.67 -4.48 14.23
N ALA A 27 -0.43 -3.99 14.38
CA ALA A 27 -0.02 -3.14 15.50
C ALA A 27 -0.79 -1.80 15.51
N VAL A 28 -0.93 -1.16 14.35
CA VAL A 28 -1.69 0.09 14.20
C VAL A 28 -3.16 -0.12 14.59
N ILE A 29 -3.79 -1.19 14.11
CA ILE A 29 -5.17 -1.52 14.44
C ILE A 29 -5.36 -1.85 15.92
N ALA A 30 -4.40 -2.54 16.53
CA ALA A 30 -4.44 -2.85 17.95
C ALA A 30 -4.36 -1.57 18.81
N SER A 31 -3.60 -0.57 18.36
CA SER A 31 -3.49 0.73 19.01
C SER A 31 -4.74 1.62 18.87
N GLN A 32 -5.60 1.34 17.89
CA GLN A 32 -6.83 2.12 17.62
C GLN A 32 -8.09 1.24 17.50
N PRO A 33 -8.53 0.56 18.58
CA PRO A 33 -9.64 -0.40 18.51
C PRO A 33 -10.95 0.19 17.96
N ALA A 34 -11.27 1.44 18.32
CA ALA A 34 -12.49 2.12 17.89
C ALA A 34 -12.53 2.41 16.38
N ARG A 35 -11.37 2.48 15.72
CA ARG A 35 -11.22 2.86 14.30
C ARG A 35 -10.78 1.72 13.41
N ARG A 36 -10.65 0.49 13.93
CA ARG A 36 -10.20 -0.70 13.19
C ARG A 36 -10.86 -0.85 11.82
N LYS A 37 -12.18 -0.76 11.78
CA LYS A 37 -12.95 -0.94 10.54
C LYS A 37 -12.72 0.19 9.52
N GLU A 38 -12.57 1.42 10.01
CA GLU A 38 -12.27 2.59 9.18
C GLU A 38 -10.87 2.46 8.56
N ILE A 39 -9.87 2.12 9.38
CA ILE A 39 -8.47 1.92 8.96
C ILE A 39 -8.39 0.83 7.88
N LEU A 40 -8.98 -0.34 8.13
CA LEU A 40 -8.94 -1.46 7.18
C LEU A 40 -9.61 -1.13 5.84
N LYS A 41 -10.76 -0.44 5.86
CA LYS A 41 -11.43 0.02 4.63
C LYS A 41 -10.60 1.06 3.86
N GLY A 42 -9.97 1.99 4.57
CA GLY A 42 -9.10 2.98 3.93
C GLY A 42 -7.89 2.34 3.26
N LEU A 43 -7.28 1.33 3.90
CA LEU A 43 -6.18 0.57 3.31
C LEU A 43 -6.62 -0.25 2.09
N ASP A 44 -7.78 -0.91 2.16
CA ASP A 44 -8.34 -1.68 1.05
C ASP A 44 -8.50 -0.83 -0.22
N ILE A 45 -9.09 0.37 -0.08
CA ILE A 45 -9.25 1.33 -1.18
C ILE A 45 -7.88 1.77 -1.72
N ALA A 46 -6.97 2.20 -0.86
CA ALA A 46 -5.67 2.71 -1.29
C ALA A 46 -4.82 1.65 -2.01
N ILE A 47 -4.89 0.39 -1.57
CA ILE A 47 -4.22 -0.74 -2.23
C ILE A 47 -4.88 -1.03 -3.59
N GLY A 48 -6.21 -1.04 -3.64
CA GLY A 48 -6.95 -1.23 -4.89
C GLY A 48 -6.62 -0.17 -5.93
N ASP A 49 -6.56 1.11 -5.53
CA ASP A 49 -6.19 2.22 -6.41
C ASP A 49 -4.75 2.07 -6.92
N ALA A 50 -3.79 1.73 -6.04
CA ALA A 50 -2.41 1.50 -6.44
C ALA A 50 -2.26 0.34 -7.43
N LEU A 51 -3.01 -0.75 -7.24
CA LEU A 51 -3.04 -1.88 -8.17
C LEU A 51 -3.63 -1.48 -9.53
N ALA A 52 -4.70 -0.70 -9.54
CA ALA A 52 -5.31 -0.19 -10.77
C ALA A 52 -4.34 0.71 -11.56
N GLU A 53 -3.57 1.56 -10.87
CA GLU A 53 -2.52 2.39 -11.50
C GLU A 53 -1.40 1.54 -12.11
N ILE A 54 -0.94 0.49 -11.42
CA ILE A 54 0.06 -0.43 -11.95
C ILE A 54 -0.46 -1.14 -13.20
N GLN A 55 -1.69 -1.67 -13.15
CA GLN A 55 -2.31 -2.34 -14.29
C GLN A 55 -2.42 -1.40 -15.50
N ALA A 56 -2.85 -0.16 -15.30
CA ALA A 56 -2.96 0.82 -16.37
C ALA A 56 -1.61 1.13 -17.02
N GLN A 57 -0.52 1.15 -16.25
CA GLN A 57 0.84 1.33 -16.78
C GLN A 57 1.32 0.11 -17.57
N GLU A 58 0.98 -1.10 -17.12
CA GLU A 58 1.29 -2.34 -17.82
C GLU A 58 0.56 -2.40 -19.17
N ASP A 59 -0.74 -2.07 -19.19
CA ASP A 59 -1.57 -2.09 -20.40
C ASP A 59 -1.07 -1.09 -21.46
N GLN A 60 -0.67 0.12 -21.05
CA GLN A 60 -0.08 1.13 -21.94
C GLN A 60 1.27 0.68 -22.54
N LYS A 61 2.01 -0.18 -21.85
CA LYS A 61 3.32 -0.67 -22.32
C LYS A 61 3.17 -1.70 -23.44
N THR A 62 2.10 -2.50 -23.40
CA THR A 62 1.76 -3.49 -24.44
C THR A 62 1.30 -2.86 -25.76
N ASP A 63 0.58 -1.73 -25.72
CA ASP A 63 0.10 -1.06 -26.93
C ASP A 63 1.23 -0.39 -27.75
N ASN A 64 2.32 0.01 -27.08
CA ASN A 64 3.43 0.69 -27.74
C ASN A 64 4.44 -0.27 -28.44
N ASP A 65 4.41 -1.57 -28.12
CA ASP A 65 5.30 -2.58 -28.72
C ASP A 65 4.72 -3.21 -30.01
N SER A 66 3.42 -3.00 -30.29
CA SER A 66 2.73 -3.51 -31.49
C SER A 66 2.86 -2.58 -32.72
N SER A 67 3.33 -1.33 -32.54
CA SER A 67 3.40 -0.32 -33.62
C SER A 67 4.73 -0.30 -34.39
N GLY A 68 5.65 -1.24 -34.13
CA GLY A 68 7.03 -1.25 -34.64
C GLY A 68 7.31 -2.09 -35.89
N LYS A 69 6.33 -2.42 -36.74
CA LYS A 69 6.58 -3.12 -38.02
C LYS A 69 5.70 -2.58 -39.16
N VAL A 70 6.06 -1.41 -39.67
CA VAL A 70 5.79 -1.02 -41.06
C VAL A 70 6.86 -0.05 -41.53
N SER A 71 7.88 -0.58 -42.20
CA SER A 71 8.57 -0.03 -43.38
C SER A 71 9.67 -1.00 -43.81
#